data_AF-A0A5E4SG39-F1
#
_entry.id   AF-A0A5E4SG39-F1
#
_cell.length_a   1.000
_cell.length_b   1.000
_cell.length_c   1.000
_cell.angle_alpha   90.00
_cell.angle_beta   90.00
_cell.angle_gamma   90.00
#
_symmetry.space_group_name_H-M   'P 1'
#
loop_
_entity.id
_entity.type
_entity.pdbx_description
1 polymer ?
#
loop_
_entity_poly.entity_id
_entity_poly.type
_entity_poly.pdbx_seq_one_letter_code
_entity_poly.pdbx_strand_id
1 'polypeptide(L)'
;MAAAQAIGEIMANPCNTWPLLAKSASPMSELHDRPDSPCIGVCSTLFDDVCKGCGRTAYEVSNWVFFTDEEKAAIWERINREGTAMRYCDNGSTTSQT
;
A
#
# COMPACT_ATOMS: atom_id res chain seq x y z
N MET A 1 -15.65 -37.10 17.11
CA MET A 1 -14.64 -36.71 18.11
C MET A 1 -13.46 -36.10 17.37
N ALA A 2 -13.12 -34.85 17.74
CA ALA A 2 -11.88 -34.09 17.52
C ALA A 2 -11.22 -34.18 16.12
N ALA A 3 -11.30 -33.16 15.25
CA ALA A 3 -10.64 -31.85 15.33
C ALA A 3 -9.11 -31.93 15.50
N ALA A 4 -8.37 -31.66 14.42
CA ALA A 4 -7.02 -31.12 14.44
C ALA A 4 -6.62 -30.72 13.00
N GLN A 5 -7.08 -29.56 12.54
CA GLN A 5 -6.49 -28.87 11.39
C GLN A 5 -5.16 -28.26 11.83
N ALA A 6 -4.11 -28.55 11.07
CA ALA A 6 -2.78 -28.04 11.27
C ALA A 6 -2.75 -26.51 11.08
N ILE A 7 -2.19 -25.86 12.08
CA ILE A 7 -1.83 -24.46 12.16
C ILE A 7 -0.34 -24.40 11.82
N GLY A 8 0.07 -23.51 10.91
CA GLY A 8 1.47 -23.24 10.56
C GLY A 8 1.53 -22.20 9.43
N GLU A 9 1.34 -20.92 9.75
CA GLU A 9 2.41 -19.94 9.99
C GLU A 9 3.20 -19.56 8.73
N ILE A 10 2.68 -18.56 8.01
CA ILE A 10 3.50 -17.45 7.49
C ILE A 10 2.72 -16.19 7.84
N MET A 11 3.36 -15.29 8.58
CA MET A 11 2.83 -14.00 8.96
C MET A 11 2.51 -13.15 7.73
N ALA A 12 1.29 -13.25 7.23
CA ALA A 12 0.75 -12.29 6.28
C ALA A 12 0.42 -11.02 7.06
N ASN A 13 1.28 -10.03 6.93
CA ASN A 13 1.00 -8.68 7.39
C ASN A 13 -0.32 -8.25 6.72
N PRO A 14 -1.38 -7.92 7.47
CA PRO A 14 -2.68 -7.51 6.90
C PRO A 14 -2.58 -6.27 6.01
N CYS A 15 -1.40 -5.65 5.96
CA CYS A 15 -1.09 -4.47 5.18
C CYS A 15 -0.62 -4.75 3.73
N ASN A 16 -0.28 -5.99 3.33
CA ASN A 16 0.23 -6.27 1.98
C ASN A 16 -0.50 -7.39 1.20
N THR A 17 -1.64 -7.88 1.69
CA THR A 17 -2.45 -8.87 0.96
C THR A 17 -3.40 -8.18 -0.03
N TRP A 18 -2.84 -7.75 -1.16
CA TRP A 18 -3.62 -7.46 -2.37
C TRP A 18 -4.39 -8.73 -2.80
N PRO A 19 -5.66 -8.65 -3.22
CA PRO A 19 -6.64 -9.63 -2.80
C PRO A 19 -6.70 -10.85 -3.72
N LEU A 20 -6.75 -12.04 -3.11
CA LEU A 20 -7.34 -13.25 -3.68
C LEU A 20 -8.88 -13.14 -3.74
N LEU A 21 -9.43 -12.01 -4.22
CA LEU A 21 -10.88 -11.80 -4.35
C LEU A 21 -11.27 -11.34 -5.76
N ALA A 22 -10.88 -12.15 -6.74
CA ALA A 22 -11.51 -12.17 -8.05
C ALA A 22 -12.97 -12.64 -7.91
N LYS A 23 -13.95 -11.72 -7.82
CA LYS A 23 -15.36 -12.06 -8.04
C LYS A 23 -16.25 -10.86 -8.41
N SER A 24 -16.27 -10.49 -9.69
CA SER A 24 -17.49 -10.46 -10.51
C SER A 24 -17.15 -10.05 -11.95
N ALA A 25 -17.52 -10.92 -12.89
CA ALA A 25 -17.23 -10.80 -14.31
C ALA A 25 -18.15 -9.80 -15.01
N SER A 26 -17.56 -8.79 -15.65
CA SER A 26 -18.15 -7.95 -16.72
C SER A 26 -17.10 -7.78 -17.83
N PRO A 27 -17.39 -8.11 -19.10
CA PRO A 27 -16.36 -8.21 -20.15
C PRO A 27 -15.99 -6.86 -20.80
N MET A 28 -15.75 -5.80 -20.02
CA MET A 28 -15.11 -4.55 -20.49
C MET A 28 -14.32 -3.81 -19.39
N SER A 29 -13.61 -4.52 -18.50
CA SER A 29 -12.79 -3.84 -17.47
C SER A 29 -11.53 -4.61 -17.05
N GLU A 30 -10.86 -5.27 -17.99
CA GLU A 30 -9.45 -5.70 -17.85
C GLU A 30 -8.55 -4.45 -17.90
N LEU A 31 -8.62 -3.57 -16.89
CA LEU A 31 -7.93 -2.27 -16.93
C LEU A 31 -7.32 -1.76 -15.62
N HIS A 32 -7.18 -2.55 -14.55
CA HIS A 32 -6.47 -2.02 -13.36
C HIS A 32 -5.62 -3.07 -12.64
N ASP A 33 -4.55 -3.52 -13.31
CA ASP A 33 -3.35 -4.02 -12.63
C ASP A 33 -2.63 -2.83 -11.99
N ARG A 34 -2.87 -2.60 -10.69
CA ARG A 34 -2.25 -1.55 -9.85
C ARG A 34 -2.64 -0.09 -10.20
N PRO A 35 -2.99 0.75 -9.21
CA PRO A 35 -3.22 2.18 -9.47
C PRO A 35 -1.92 2.87 -9.93
N ASP A 36 -2.04 3.85 -10.82
CA ASP A 36 -0.90 4.62 -11.33
C ASP A 36 -0.11 5.29 -10.19
N SER A 37 -0.80 5.82 -9.18
CA SER A 37 -0.20 6.57 -8.06
C SER A 37 -0.53 5.96 -6.69
N PRO A 38 0.43 5.96 -5.74
CA PRO A 38 0.20 5.46 -4.37
C PRO A 38 -0.60 6.44 -3.48
N CYS A 39 -1.14 7.52 -4.05
CA CYS A 39 -1.83 8.58 -3.30
C CYS A 39 -3.23 8.18 -2.84
N ILE A 40 -3.57 8.49 -1.59
CA ILE A 40 -4.91 8.25 -1.01
C ILE A 40 -5.67 9.56 -0.69
N GLY A 41 -5.18 10.71 -1.18
CA GLY A 41 -5.80 12.02 -0.91
C GLY A 41 -5.51 12.62 0.47
N VAL A 42 -4.72 11.94 1.31
CA VAL A 42 -4.24 12.46 2.60
C VAL A 42 -2.76 12.79 2.49
N CYS A 43 -2.41 14.04 2.84
CA CYS A 43 -1.04 14.53 2.76
C CYS A 43 -0.57 15.11 4.10
N SER A 44 0.63 14.70 4.53
CA SER A 44 1.30 15.24 5.73
C SER A 44 2.66 15.88 5.42
N THR A 45 3.05 15.99 4.15
CA THR A 45 4.38 16.50 3.74
C THR A 45 4.60 17.98 4.04
N LEU A 46 3.59 18.68 4.54
CA LEU A 46 3.73 20.04 5.06
C LEU A 46 4.48 20.07 6.40
N PHE A 47 4.40 18.97 7.16
CA PHE A 47 4.95 18.87 8.52
C PHE A 47 5.88 17.67 8.71
N ASP A 48 5.86 16.69 7.80
CA ASP A 48 6.70 15.49 7.82
C ASP A 48 7.56 15.41 6.55
N ASP A 49 8.75 14.83 6.64
CA ASP A 49 9.62 14.58 5.47
C ASP A 49 9.04 13.49 4.54
N VAL A 50 8.32 12.54 5.12
CA VAL A 50 7.65 11.44 4.42
C VAL A 50 6.14 11.50 4.70
N CYS A 51 5.34 11.49 3.63
CA CYS A 51 3.89 11.51 3.72
C CYS A 51 3.36 10.27 4.44
N LYS A 52 2.74 10.46 5.61
CA LYS A 52 2.10 9.37 6.37
C LYS A 52 0.95 8.71 5.59
N GLY A 53 0.34 9.39 4.62
CA GLY A 53 -0.73 8.85 3.80
C GLY A 53 -0.24 7.87 2.73
N CYS A 54 0.66 8.35 1.86
CA CYS A 54 1.11 7.59 0.68
C CYS A 54 2.53 7.01 0.76
N GLY A 55 3.35 7.45 1.72
CA GLY A 55 4.75 7.00 1.91
C GLY A 55 5.79 7.71 1.02
N ARG A 56 5.37 8.67 0.19
CA ARG A 56 6.28 9.47 -0.65
C ARG A 56 6.86 10.68 0.08
N THR A 57 8.03 11.12 -0.32
CA THR A 57 8.60 12.41 0.10
C THR A 57 7.90 13.59 -0.57
N ALA A 58 8.06 14.81 -0.05
CA ALA A 58 7.49 16.01 -0.69
C ALA A 58 7.93 16.16 -2.15
N TYR A 59 9.21 15.90 -2.44
CA TYR A 59 9.76 15.94 -3.80
C TYR A 59 9.09 14.93 -4.74
N GLU A 60 8.91 13.69 -4.28
CA GLU A 60 8.27 12.64 -5.07
C GLU A 60 6.78 12.92 -5.32
N VAL A 61 6.09 13.55 -4.36
CA VAL A 61 4.68 13.94 -4.51
C VAL A 61 4.53 15.03 -5.56
N SER A 62 5.34 16.09 -5.49
CA SER A 62 5.26 17.22 -6.41
C SER A 62 5.71 16.88 -7.83
N ASN A 63 6.69 16.00 -7.98
CA ASN A 63 7.27 15.67 -9.28
C ASN A 63 6.73 14.39 -9.92
N TRP A 64 5.70 13.77 -9.33
CA TRP A 64 5.18 12.46 -9.78
C TRP A 64 4.92 12.36 -11.29
N VAL A 65 4.36 13.42 -11.89
CA VAL A 65 4.01 13.46 -13.31
C VAL A 65 5.22 13.56 -14.25
N PHE A 66 6.39 13.93 -13.73
CA PHE A 66 7.62 14.09 -14.51
C PHE A 66 8.54 12.87 -14.43
N PHE A 67 8.26 11.92 -13.52
CA PHE A 67 9.03 10.71 -13.43
C PHE A 67 8.74 9.75 -14.58
N THR A 68 9.80 9.07 -14.99
CA THR A 68 9.74 7.90 -15.87
C THR A 68 9.07 6.72 -15.16
N ASP A 69 8.61 5.74 -15.93
CA ASP A 69 7.94 4.58 -15.35
C ASP A 69 8.90 3.73 -14.50
N GLU A 70 10.19 3.72 -14.84
CA GLU A 70 11.25 3.10 -14.05
C GLU A 70 11.44 3.78 -12.69
N GLU A 71 11.46 5.12 -12.65
CA GLU A 71 11.55 5.89 -11.41
C GLU A 71 10.30 5.69 -10.55
N LYS A 72 9.11 5.72 -11.17
CA LYS A 72 7.86 5.41 -10.47
C LYS A 72 7.88 4.02 -9.87
N ALA A 73 8.36 3.01 -10.62
CA ALA A 73 8.48 1.64 -10.15
C ALA A 73 9.42 1.51 -8.95
N ALA A 74 10.57 2.20 -8.98
CA ALA A 74 11.52 2.23 -7.87
C ALA A 74 10.92 2.86 -6.60
N ILE A 75 10.20 3.98 -6.75
CA ILE A 75 9.47 4.63 -5.64
C ILE A 75 8.41 3.67 -5.08
N TRP A 76 7.68 3.00 -5.96
CA TRP A 76 6.67 2.03 -5.60
C TRP A 76 7.24 0.83 -4.83
N GLU A 77 8.39 0.31 -5.25
CA GLU A 77 9.12 -0.74 -4.53
C GLU A 77 9.55 -0.26 -3.14
N ARG A 78 10.11 0.95 -3.05
CA ARG A 78 10.49 1.58 -1.77
C ARG A 78 9.32 1.66 -0.81
N ILE A 79 8.20 2.22 -1.25
CA ILE A 79 7.03 2.39 -0.38
C ILE A 79 6.45 1.03 0.04
N ASN A 80 6.41 0.05 -0.87
CA ASN A 80 5.97 -1.33 -0.57
C ASN A 80 6.87 -2.03 0.43
N ARG A 81 8.18 -1.82 0.33
CA ARG A 81 9.16 -2.36 1.28
C ARG A 81 9.04 -1.70 2.65
N GLU A 82 8.82 -0.39 2.71
CA GLU A 82 8.67 0.35 3.96
C GLU A 82 7.35 0.03 4.66
N GLY A 83 6.23 -0.01 3.94
CA GLY A 83 4.93 -0.41 4.49
C GLY A 83 4.39 0.49 5.62
N THR A 84 4.98 1.68 5.83
CA THR A 84 4.69 2.55 6.98
C THR A 84 3.48 3.47 6.79
N ALA A 85 3.01 3.61 5.55
CA ALA A 85 1.97 4.56 5.17
C ALA A 85 0.56 4.04 5.47
N MET A 86 -0.36 4.96 5.79
CA MET A 86 -1.77 4.66 6.10
C MET A 86 -2.48 3.87 4.99
N ARG A 87 -2.06 4.01 3.73
CA ARG A 87 -2.60 3.21 2.60
C ARG A 87 -2.47 1.69 2.78
N TYR A 88 -1.62 1.25 3.69
CA TYR A 88 -1.45 -0.15 4.01
C TYR A 88 -2.21 -0.57 5.27
N CYS A 89 -2.48 0.35 6.18
CA CYS A 89 -3.16 0.05 7.44
C CYS A 89 -4.62 0.47 7.33
N ASP A 90 -5.52 -0.47 7.06
CA ASP A 90 -6.96 -0.22 7.19
C ASP A 90 -7.30 -0.21 8.70
N ASN A 91 -7.30 1.00 9.27
CA ASN A 91 -7.96 1.46 10.50
C ASN A 91 -7.92 0.52 11.75
N GLY A 92 -6.97 0.75 12.68
CA GLY A 92 -7.29 0.51 14.11
C GLY A 92 -6.28 -0.11 15.09
N SER A 93 -4.98 -0.28 14.82
CA SER A 93 -4.03 -0.59 15.91
C SER A 93 -3.45 0.69 16.52
N THR A 94 -4.22 1.28 17.42
CA THR A 94 -3.68 2.01 18.57
C THR A 94 -2.50 1.23 19.13
N THR A 95 -1.27 1.66 18.88
CA THR A 95 -0.13 1.30 19.72
C THR A 95 0.76 2.50 19.82
N SER A 96 0.52 3.25 20.89
CA SER A 96 1.42 4.22 21.49
C SER A 96 2.87 3.80 21.33
N GLN A 97 3.63 4.56 20.56
CA GLN A 97 5.08 4.56 20.72
C GLN A 97 5.35 5.44 21.96
N THR A 98 5.92 4.80 22.97
CA THR A 98 6.32 5.38 24.27
C THR A 98 7.39 6.45 24.07
#